data_AF-A0A1Q9PAN1-F1
#
_entry.id   AF-A0A1Q9PAN1-F1
#
_cell.length_a   1.000
_cell.length_b   1.000
_cell.length_c   1.000
_cell.angle_alpha   90.00
_cell.angle_beta   90.00
_cell.angle_gamma   90.00
#
_symmetry.space_group_name_H-M   'P 1'
#
loop_
_entity.id
_entity.type
_entity.pdbx_description
1 polymer ?
#
loop_
_entity_poly.entity_id
_entity_poly.type
_entity_poly.pdbx_seq_one_letter_code
_entity_poly.pdbx_strand_id
1 'polypeptide(L)'
;MHSPHVFIHRYISWVLVVVSLATIATGYTLSKGMFPGSAVPFYLHRIFEIAFISLLTGHILYTLKHFKLSLRATINKIGWGKKNSLFFLRLVQRISSWVIVIAAVVMILTGLNRYPYIAQLTEFVFPFAPHRVFDILLASAIIIHVVIGIRFALMRRRVNTKVARGITVALLLTLLVLTLSLNLP
;
A
#
# COMPACT_ATOMS: atom_id res chain seq x y z
N MET A 1 -11.74 -14.47 22.60
CA MET A 1 -12.18 -14.75 21.22
C MET A 1 -12.03 -13.48 20.40
N HIS A 2 -11.40 -13.53 19.22
CA HIS A 2 -11.33 -12.36 18.34
C HIS A 2 -12.72 -12.11 17.71
N SER A 3 -13.15 -10.84 17.66
CA SER A 3 -14.38 -10.48 16.95
C SER A 3 -14.28 -10.93 15.47
N PRO A 4 -15.32 -11.57 14.89
CA PRO A 4 -15.30 -12.03 13.50
C PRO A 4 -14.97 -10.90 12.53
N HIS A 5 -15.35 -9.66 12.86
CA HIS A 5 -15.05 -8.50 12.03
C HIS A 5 -13.55 -8.22 11.89
N VAL A 6 -12.78 -8.44 12.96
CA VAL A 6 -11.33 -8.25 12.95
C VAL A 6 -10.65 -9.34 12.14
N PHE A 7 -11.15 -10.58 12.21
CA PHE A 7 -10.65 -11.69 11.41
C PHE A 7 -10.86 -11.44 9.92
N ILE A 8 -12.09 -11.10 9.51
CA ILE A 8 -12.44 -10.79 8.12
C ILE A 8 -11.60 -9.62 7.59
N HIS A 9 -11.51 -8.54 8.36
CA HIS A 9 -10.71 -7.37 7.97
C HIS A 9 -9.25 -7.74 7.72
N ARG A 10 -8.66 -8.54 8.60
CA ARG A 10 -7.28 -9.02 8.48
C ARG A 10 -7.09 -9.94 7.28
N TYR A 11 -8.05 -10.83 7.02
CA TYR A 11 -8.01 -11.72 5.86
C TYR A 11 -8.03 -10.92 4.55
N ILE A 12 -8.98 -9.98 4.42
CA ILE A 12 -9.07 -9.07 3.26
C ILE A 12 -7.76 -8.30 3.07
N SER A 13 -7.16 -7.77 4.15
CA SER A 13 -5.88 -7.07 4.06
C SER A 13 -4.75 -7.96 3.53
N TRP A 14 -4.65 -9.21 3.96
CA TRP A 14 -3.62 -10.13 3.43
C TRP A 14 -3.83 -10.47 1.97
N VAL A 15 -5.08 -10.72 1.57
CA VAL A 15 -5.41 -10.95 0.15
C VAL A 15 -5.06 -9.71 -0.67
N LEU A 16 -5.36 -8.51 -0.18
CA LEU A 16 -5.03 -7.26 -0.84
C LEU A 16 -3.52 -7.07 -1.01
N VAL A 17 -2.71 -7.47 -0.02
CA VAL A 17 -1.25 -7.47 -0.14
C VAL A 17 -0.78 -8.40 -1.26
N VAL A 18 -1.27 -9.66 -1.29
CA VAL A 18 -0.86 -10.63 -2.31
C VAL A 18 -1.24 -10.14 -3.71
N VAL A 19 -2.48 -9.67 -3.88
CA VAL A 19 -2.95 -9.13 -5.17
C VAL A 19 -2.15 -7.89 -5.55
N SER A 20 -1.85 -6.97 -4.62
CA SER A 20 -1.03 -5.80 -4.92
C SER A 20 0.37 -6.16 -5.40
N LEU A 21 1.01 -7.18 -4.81
CA LEU A 21 2.33 -7.64 -5.24
C LEU A 21 2.27 -8.24 -6.64
N ALA A 22 1.21 -8.98 -6.97
CA ALA A 22 0.98 -9.51 -8.31
C ALA A 22 0.72 -8.40 -9.34
N THR A 23 -0.06 -7.37 -8.99
CA THR A 23 -0.31 -6.19 -9.84
C THR A 23 0.98 -5.43 -10.12
N ILE A 24 1.81 -5.18 -9.08
CA ILE A 24 3.11 -4.51 -9.23
C ILE A 24 4.05 -5.35 -10.10
N ALA A 25 4.18 -6.64 -9.83
CA ALA A 25 5.07 -7.53 -10.59
C ALA A 25 4.71 -7.55 -12.08
N THR A 26 3.43 -7.76 -12.40
CA THR A 26 2.94 -7.78 -13.79
C THR A 26 3.06 -6.41 -14.46
N GLY A 27 2.81 -5.31 -13.74
CA GLY A 27 2.98 -3.95 -14.24
C GLY A 27 4.44 -3.63 -14.56
N TYR A 28 5.37 -4.07 -13.70
CA TYR A 28 6.80 -3.92 -13.93
C TYR A 28 7.25 -4.72 -15.16
N THR A 29 6.83 -5.99 -15.27
CA THR A 29 7.07 -6.86 -16.42
C THR A 29 6.62 -6.21 -17.73
N LEU A 30 5.43 -5.59 -17.76
CA LEU A 30 4.94 -4.83 -18.91
C LEU A 30 5.82 -3.62 -19.19
N SER A 31 6.16 -2.84 -18.16
CA SER A 31 6.91 -1.60 -18.32
C SER A 31 8.35 -1.80 -18.81
N LYS A 32 8.95 -2.97 -18.53
CA LYS A 32 10.29 -3.35 -18.98
C LYS A 32 10.29 -4.22 -20.24
N GLY A 33 9.10 -4.54 -20.78
CA GLY A 33 8.98 -5.36 -21.99
C GLY A 33 9.67 -6.73 -21.86
N MET A 34 9.64 -7.36 -20.67
CA MET A 34 10.41 -8.59 -20.41
C MET A 34 9.97 -9.79 -21.27
N PHE A 35 8.75 -9.76 -21.81
CA PHE A 35 8.20 -10.78 -22.69
C PHE A 35 7.70 -10.14 -24.00
N PRO A 36 8.62 -9.71 -24.89
CA PRO A 36 8.22 -9.08 -26.14
C PRO A 36 7.39 -10.06 -26.98
N GLY A 37 6.27 -9.58 -27.54
CA GLY A 37 5.36 -10.38 -28.37
C GLY A 37 4.33 -11.24 -27.60
N SER A 38 4.39 -11.30 -26.26
CA SER A 38 3.37 -11.99 -25.47
C SER A 38 2.33 -11.03 -24.91
N ALA A 39 1.05 -11.32 -25.15
CA ALA A 39 -0.06 -10.58 -24.54
C ALA A 39 -0.38 -11.06 -23.10
N VAL A 40 0.23 -12.16 -22.64
CA VAL A 40 -0.08 -12.77 -21.34
C VAL A 40 0.14 -11.81 -20.16
N PRO A 41 1.29 -11.10 -20.04
CA PRO A 41 1.49 -10.16 -18.93
C PRO A 41 0.44 -9.04 -18.90
N PHE A 42 -0.06 -8.64 -20.07
CA PHE A 42 -1.09 -7.61 -20.18
C PHE A 42 -2.41 -8.10 -19.58
N TYR A 43 -2.89 -9.27 -20.00
CA TYR A 43 -4.13 -9.83 -19.46
C TYR A 43 -4.04 -10.14 -17.96
N LEU A 44 -2.91 -10.69 -17.50
CA LEU A 44 -2.70 -10.94 -16.08
C LEU A 44 -2.71 -9.64 -15.27
N HIS A 45 -2.01 -8.61 -15.76
CA HIS A 45 -2.02 -7.30 -15.10
C HIS A 45 -3.43 -6.74 -14.98
N ARG A 46 -4.24 -6.82 -16.04
CA ARG A 46 -5.64 -6.37 -16.03
C ARG A 46 -6.50 -7.13 -15.01
N ILE A 47 -6.35 -8.45 -14.94
CA ILE A 47 -7.09 -9.28 -13.97
C ILE A 47 -6.71 -8.86 -12.55
N PHE A 48 -5.43 -8.70 -12.25
CA PHE A 48 -4.97 -8.28 -10.93
C PHE A 48 -5.33 -6.83 -10.60
N GLU A 49 -5.32 -5.93 -11.59
CA GLU A 49 -5.78 -4.54 -11.46
C GLU A 49 -7.25 -4.49 -11.02
N ILE A 50 -8.14 -5.18 -11.73
CA ILE A 50 -9.58 -5.23 -11.39
C ILE A 50 -9.80 -5.86 -10.02
N ALA A 51 -9.12 -6.98 -9.73
CA ALA A 51 -9.19 -7.63 -8.43
C ALA A 51 -8.71 -6.70 -7.30
N PHE A 52 -7.61 -5.97 -7.52
CA PHE A 52 -7.06 -5.01 -6.57
C PHE A 52 -8.04 -3.86 -6.30
N ILE A 53 -8.59 -3.23 -7.33
CA ILE A 53 -9.55 -2.12 -7.20
C ILE A 53 -10.79 -2.59 -6.42
N SER A 54 -11.32 -3.77 -6.75
CA SER A 54 -12.51 -4.34 -6.12
C SER A 54 -12.25 -4.62 -4.63
N LEU A 55 -11.13 -5.27 -4.32
CA LEU A 55 -10.71 -5.58 -2.95
C LEU A 55 -10.44 -4.32 -2.13
N LEU A 56 -9.75 -3.33 -2.70
CA LEU A 56 -9.44 -2.08 -2.02
C LEU A 56 -10.71 -1.30 -1.71
N THR A 57 -11.63 -1.20 -2.67
CA THR A 57 -12.93 -0.55 -2.47
C THR A 57 -13.71 -1.23 -1.37
N GLY A 58 -13.84 -2.57 -1.43
CA GLY A 58 -14.47 -3.35 -0.37
C GLY A 58 -13.80 -3.16 0.99
N HIS A 59 -12.47 -3.13 1.02
CA HIS A 59 -11.68 -2.92 2.24
C HIS A 59 -11.93 -1.54 2.86
N ILE A 60 -11.97 -0.48 2.04
CA ILE A 60 -12.25 0.90 2.49
C ILE A 60 -13.66 0.98 3.05
N LEU A 61 -14.67 0.52 2.29
CA LEU A 61 -16.08 0.55 2.72
C LEU A 61 -16.28 -0.22 4.02
N TYR A 62 -15.68 -1.41 4.13
CA TYR A 62 -15.74 -2.21 5.34
C TYR A 62 -15.05 -1.51 6.52
N THR A 63 -13.89 -0.89 6.28
CA THR A 63 -13.16 -0.12 7.29
C THR A 63 -13.99 1.05 7.81
N LEU A 64 -14.60 1.83 6.92
CA LEU A 64 -15.45 2.97 7.28
C LEU A 64 -16.68 2.52 8.08
N LYS A 65 -17.31 1.40 7.68
CA LYS A 65 -18.51 0.87 8.34
C LYS A 65 -18.23 0.36 9.76
N HIS A 66 -17.15 -0.40 9.94
CA HIS A 66 -16.92 -1.16 11.18
C HIS A 66 -15.88 -0.53 12.13
N PHE A 67 -14.99 0.31 11.63
CA PHE A 67 -13.89 0.88 12.43
C PHE A 67 -14.04 2.40 12.52
N LYS A 68 -14.75 2.87 13.55
CA LYS A 68 -14.94 4.31 13.80
C LYS A 68 -13.60 5.05 13.86
N LEU A 69 -13.48 6.09 13.05
CA LEU A 69 -12.29 6.92 12.93
C LEU A 69 -12.18 7.97 14.04
N SER A 70 -12.05 7.56 15.31
CA SER A 70 -11.79 8.53 16.37
C SER A 70 -10.32 8.93 16.41
N LEU A 71 -9.91 9.82 15.50
CA LEU A 71 -8.58 10.43 15.51
C LEU A 71 -8.40 11.30 16.78
N ARG A 72 -9.46 12.04 17.14
CA ARG A 72 -9.51 12.90 18.32
C ARG A 72 -9.16 12.17 19.62
N ALA A 73 -9.73 10.98 19.84
CA ALA A 73 -9.41 10.20 21.04
C ALA A 73 -7.97 9.64 21.04
N THR A 74 -7.32 9.53 19.88
CA THR A 74 -5.92 9.09 19.79
C THR A 74 -4.98 10.26 20.10
N ILE A 75 -5.26 11.45 19.54
CA ILE A 75 -4.49 12.67 19.79
C ILE A 75 -4.56 13.08 21.26
N ASN A 76 -5.75 13.08 21.86
CA ASN A 76 -5.94 13.46 23.27
C ASN A 76 -5.13 12.57 24.24
N LYS A 77 -4.82 11.33 23.88
CA LYS A 77 -4.04 10.39 24.71
C LYS A 77 -2.53 10.62 24.65
N ILE A 78 -2.03 11.38 23.68
CA ILE A 78 -0.59 11.70 23.52
C ILE A 78 -0.17 12.83 24.49
N GLY A 79 -1.10 13.69 24.92
CA GLY A 79 -0.78 14.81 25.81
C GLY A 79 -0.54 14.44 27.29
N TRP A 80 -0.86 13.22 27.74
CA TRP A 80 -1.08 12.92 29.17
C TRP A 80 -0.10 11.91 29.83
N GLY A 81 1.11 11.67 29.29
CA GLY A 81 2.23 11.11 30.07
C GLY A 81 2.91 9.81 29.57
N LYS A 82 3.84 9.27 30.40
CA LYS A 82 4.94 8.27 30.18
C LYS A 82 4.80 7.13 29.14
N LYS A 83 3.64 6.89 28.51
CA LYS A 83 3.44 5.93 27.40
C LYS A 83 3.33 6.59 26.01
N ASN A 84 3.76 7.85 25.88
CA ASN A 84 3.69 8.63 24.64
C ASN A 84 4.23 7.91 23.40
N SER A 85 5.33 7.14 23.52
CA SER A 85 5.93 6.46 22.37
C SER A 85 5.01 5.41 21.73
N LEU A 86 4.23 4.65 22.52
CA LEU A 86 3.29 3.66 21.99
C LEU A 86 2.10 4.32 21.30
N PHE A 87 1.54 5.37 21.91
CA PHE A 87 0.41 6.10 21.34
C PHE A 87 0.82 6.85 20.07
N PHE A 88 2.00 7.46 20.08
CA PHE A 88 2.60 8.08 18.90
C PHE A 88 2.78 7.06 17.78
N LEU A 89 3.39 5.89 18.04
CA LEU A 89 3.53 4.84 17.03
C LEU A 89 2.16 4.39 16.46
N ARG A 90 1.11 4.33 17.29
CA ARG A 90 -0.25 3.97 16.81
C ARG A 90 -0.83 5.06 15.91
N LEU A 91 -0.59 6.32 16.24
CA LEU A 91 -0.99 7.45 15.42
C LEU A 91 -0.25 7.42 14.08
N VAL A 92 1.08 7.26 14.07
CA VAL A 92 1.87 7.17 12.84
C VAL A 92 1.45 5.95 12.00
N GLN A 93 1.17 4.80 12.63
CA GLN A 93 0.62 3.64 11.92
C GLN A 93 -0.72 3.95 11.25
N ARG A 94 -1.61 4.68 11.93
CA ARG A 94 -2.91 5.07 11.37
C ARG A 94 -2.77 6.06 10.22
N ILE A 95 -1.90 7.07 10.38
CA ILE A 95 -1.63 8.07 9.35
C ILE A 95 -1.04 7.37 8.12
N SER A 96 -0.03 6.52 8.29
CA SER A 96 0.57 5.77 7.18
C SER A 96 -0.44 4.86 6.47
N SER A 97 -1.38 4.21 7.17
CA SER A 97 -2.47 3.48 6.52
C SER A 97 -3.32 4.36 5.61
N TRP A 98 -3.66 5.59 6.05
CA TRP A 98 -4.43 6.53 5.22
C TRP A 98 -3.63 7.05 4.04
N VAL A 99 -2.35 7.34 4.24
CA VAL A 99 -1.45 7.74 3.15
C VAL A 99 -1.38 6.64 2.08
N ILE A 100 -1.29 5.37 2.47
CA ILE A 100 -1.32 4.23 1.53
C ILE A 100 -2.63 4.20 0.76
N VAL A 101 -3.77 4.34 1.44
CA VAL A 101 -5.09 4.33 0.78
C VAL A 101 -5.19 5.47 -0.24
N ILE A 102 -4.81 6.68 0.13
CA ILE A 102 -4.85 7.85 -0.76
C ILE A 102 -3.90 7.64 -1.95
N ALA A 103 -2.66 7.22 -1.71
CA ALA A 103 -1.68 6.94 -2.76
C ALA A 103 -2.17 5.85 -3.72
N ALA A 104 -2.79 4.78 -3.20
CA ALA A 104 -3.37 3.72 -4.01
C ALA A 104 -4.54 4.21 -4.86
N VAL A 105 -5.41 5.08 -4.32
CA VAL A 105 -6.50 5.69 -5.08
C VAL A 105 -5.95 6.57 -6.22
N VAL A 106 -4.96 7.43 -5.94
CA VAL A 106 -4.34 8.27 -6.97
C VAL A 106 -3.65 7.43 -8.05
N MET A 107 -2.94 6.36 -7.65
CA MET A 107 -2.34 5.41 -8.58
C MET A 107 -3.41 4.72 -9.46
N ILE A 108 -4.54 4.29 -8.88
CA ILE A 108 -5.65 3.73 -9.66
C ILE A 108 -6.18 4.76 -10.65
N LEU A 109 -6.49 5.99 -10.21
CA LEU A 109 -7.05 7.04 -11.07
C LEU A 109 -6.12 7.37 -12.25
N THR A 110 -4.81 7.46 -11.99
CA THR A 110 -3.84 7.66 -13.07
C THR A 110 -3.72 6.44 -13.99
N GLY A 111 -3.80 5.22 -13.46
CA GLY A 111 -3.76 3.98 -14.26
C GLY A 111 -4.99 3.80 -15.14
N LEU A 112 -6.16 4.24 -14.67
CA LEU A 112 -7.42 4.18 -15.42
C LEU A 112 -7.39 5.03 -16.71
N ASN A 113 -6.49 6.02 -16.82
CA ASN A 113 -6.29 6.75 -18.08
C ASN A 113 -5.72 5.88 -19.22
N ARG A 114 -5.32 4.63 -18.97
CA ARG A 114 -5.03 3.66 -20.04
C ARG A 114 -6.28 3.10 -20.71
N TYR A 115 -7.48 3.32 -20.16
CA TYR A 115 -8.73 2.91 -20.77
C TYR A 115 -9.29 4.07 -21.61
N PRO A 116 -9.52 3.90 -22.93
CA PRO A 116 -9.91 5.01 -23.82
C PRO A 116 -11.13 5.81 -23.34
N TYR A 117 -12.15 5.11 -22.83
CA TYR A 117 -13.38 5.74 -22.35
C TYR A 117 -13.20 6.56 -21.06
N ILE A 118 -12.25 6.15 -20.19
CA ILE A 118 -11.96 6.88 -18.95
C ILE A 118 -11.00 8.03 -19.23
N ALA A 119 -10.04 7.82 -20.15
CA ALA A 119 -9.08 8.83 -20.58
C ALA A 119 -9.76 10.15 -20.98
N GLN A 120 -10.83 10.06 -21.77
CA GLN A 120 -11.62 11.20 -22.22
C GLN A 120 -12.18 12.06 -21.07
N LEU A 121 -12.41 11.47 -19.90
CA LEU A 121 -12.97 12.15 -18.73
C LEU A 121 -11.92 12.62 -17.74
N THR A 122 -10.77 11.94 -17.66
CA THR A 122 -9.82 12.11 -16.55
C THR A 122 -8.41 12.52 -16.96
N GLU A 123 -8.09 12.62 -18.25
CA GLU A 123 -6.71 12.89 -18.71
C GLU A 123 -6.17 14.23 -18.19
N PHE A 124 -7.02 15.26 -18.11
CA PHE A 124 -6.61 16.58 -17.60
C PHE A 124 -6.33 16.58 -16.09
N VAL A 125 -7.05 15.76 -15.31
CA VAL A 125 -6.97 15.78 -13.84
C VAL A 125 -5.95 14.76 -13.31
N PHE A 126 -5.85 13.59 -13.95
CA PHE A 126 -5.03 12.48 -13.48
C PHE A 126 -4.14 11.90 -14.59
N PRO A 127 -3.29 12.68 -15.26
CA PRO A 127 -2.52 12.21 -16.41
C PRO A 127 -1.71 10.93 -16.09
N PHE A 128 -1.51 10.06 -17.08
CA PHE A 128 -0.78 8.81 -16.90
C PHE A 128 0.74 9.04 -16.67
N ALA A 129 1.31 10.15 -17.14
CA ALA A 129 2.73 10.44 -17.02
C ALA A 129 3.30 10.29 -15.58
N PRO A 130 2.67 10.85 -14.53
CA PRO A 130 3.12 10.67 -13.14
C PRO A 130 2.77 9.29 -12.52
N HIS A 131 2.11 8.37 -13.22
CA HIS A 131 1.66 7.09 -12.65
C HIS A 131 2.81 6.31 -11.99
N ARG A 132 3.99 6.25 -12.64
CA ARG A 132 5.17 5.58 -12.08
C ARG A 132 5.71 6.28 -10.83
N VAL A 133 5.59 7.60 -10.74
CA VAL A 133 5.97 8.37 -9.54
C VAL A 133 5.03 8.03 -8.37
N PHE A 134 3.73 7.91 -8.64
CA PHE A 134 2.75 7.52 -7.63
C PHE A 134 2.90 6.06 -7.17
N ASP A 135 3.32 5.16 -8.06
CA ASP A 135 3.67 3.78 -7.69
C ASP A 135 4.81 3.75 -6.67
N ILE A 136 5.86 4.55 -6.87
CA ILE A 136 6.99 4.63 -5.93
C ILE A 136 6.62 5.32 -4.64
N LEU A 137 5.77 6.35 -4.70
CA LEU A 137 5.21 6.97 -3.50
C LEU A 137 4.41 5.95 -2.67
N LEU A 138 3.57 5.14 -3.33
CA LEU A 138 2.81 4.07 -2.70
C LEU A 138 3.73 3.01 -2.09
N ALA A 139 4.73 2.53 -2.82
CA ALA A 139 5.72 1.57 -2.34
C ALA A 139 6.47 2.11 -1.11
N SER A 140 6.88 3.38 -1.15
CA SER A 140 7.53 4.06 -0.02
C SER A 140 6.63 4.12 1.21
N ALA A 141 5.35 4.49 1.02
CA ALA A 141 4.37 4.52 2.10
C ALA A 141 4.14 3.14 2.72
N ILE A 142 4.06 2.09 1.89
CA ILE A 142 3.96 0.69 2.34
C ILE A 142 5.19 0.29 3.17
N ILE A 143 6.40 0.61 2.71
CA ILE A 143 7.64 0.30 3.44
C ILE A 143 7.66 0.97 4.80
N ILE A 144 7.34 2.27 4.87
CA ILE A 144 7.23 3.01 6.14
C ILE A 144 6.22 2.32 7.06
N HIS A 145 5.05 1.96 6.53
CA HIS A 145 4.01 1.27 7.30
C HIS A 145 4.47 -0.09 7.84
N VAL A 146 5.17 -0.89 7.04
CA VAL A 146 5.73 -2.18 7.45
C VAL A 146 6.80 -2.00 8.53
N VAL A 147 7.70 -1.01 8.39
CA VAL A 147 8.73 -0.71 9.40
C VAL A 147 8.10 -0.34 10.75
N ILE A 148 7.04 0.46 10.74
CA ILE A 148 6.27 0.77 11.97
C ILE A 148 5.64 -0.51 12.55
N GLY A 149 5.08 -1.38 11.71
CA GLY A 149 4.54 -2.68 12.11
C GLY A 149 5.59 -3.61 12.75
N ILE A 150 6.79 -3.66 12.18
CA ILE A 150 7.93 -4.41 12.73
C ILE A 150 8.33 -3.84 14.10
N ARG A 151 8.33 -2.51 14.25
CA ARG A 151 8.60 -1.88 15.56
C ARG A 151 7.60 -2.32 16.62
N PHE A 152 6.30 -2.41 16.28
CA PHE A 152 5.29 -2.98 17.18
C PHE A 152 5.54 -4.45 17.49
N ALA A 153 5.95 -5.25 16.49
CA ALA A 153 6.26 -6.65 16.68
C ALA A 153 7.45 -6.85 17.63
N LEU A 154 8.49 -6.02 17.51
CA LEU A 154 9.64 -5.98 18.43
C LEU A 154 9.22 -5.61 19.85
N MET A 155 8.42 -4.54 20.01
CA MET A 155 7.93 -4.13 21.34
C MET A 155 7.11 -5.22 22.03
N ARG A 156 6.40 -6.05 21.26
CA ARG A 156 5.62 -7.20 21.74
C ARG A 156 6.42 -8.49 21.82
N ARG A 157 7.73 -8.47 21.56
CA ARG A 157 8.63 -9.63 21.53
C ARG A 157 8.16 -10.76 20.58
N ARG A 158 7.42 -10.40 19.52
CA ARG A 158 6.95 -11.36 18.50
C ARG A 158 8.00 -11.67 17.44
N VAL A 159 8.98 -10.77 17.28
CA VAL A 159 10.10 -10.89 16.35
C VAL A 159 11.35 -10.46 17.11
N ASN A 160 12.49 -11.09 16.81
CA ASN A 160 13.77 -10.71 17.42
C ASN A 160 14.43 -9.54 16.66
N THR A 161 15.36 -8.84 17.32
CA THR A 161 16.01 -7.66 16.75
C THR A 161 16.80 -7.96 15.47
N LYS A 162 17.39 -9.15 15.33
CA LYS A 162 18.17 -9.54 14.14
C LYS A 162 17.27 -9.66 12.91
N VAL A 163 16.16 -10.38 13.03
CA VAL A 163 15.17 -10.55 11.96
C VAL A 163 14.56 -9.20 11.57
N ALA A 164 14.18 -8.38 12.56
CA ALA A 164 13.65 -7.05 12.28
C ALA A 164 14.62 -6.16 11.50
N ARG A 165 15.92 -6.16 11.87
CA ARG A 165 16.95 -5.43 11.12
C ARG A 165 17.09 -5.96 9.70
N GLY A 166 17.14 -7.29 9.52
CA GLY A 166 17.23 -7.92 8.22
C GLY A 166 16.07 -7.52 7.29
N ILE A 167 14.84 -7.56 7.79
CA ILE A 167 13.66 -7.11 7.03
C ILE A 167 13.74 -5.63 6.70
N THR A 168 14.08 -4.77 7.66
CA THR A 168 14.20 -3.32 7.41
C THR A 168 15.26 -3.03 6.34
N VAL A 169 16.42 -3.68 6.39
CA VAL A 169 17.48 -3.53 5.38
C VAL A 169 16.98 -4.00 4.02
N ALA A 170 16.33 -5.16 3.93
CA ALA A 170 15.77 -5.66 2.68
C ALA A 170 14.76 -4.67 2.07
N LEU A 171 13.86 -4.10 2.88
CA LEU A 171 12.89 -3.10 2.41
C LEU A 171 13.57 -1.82 1.91
N LEU A 172 14.61 -1.34 2.60
CA LEU A 172 15.36 -0.17 2.17
C LEU A 172 16.12 -0.43 0.86
N LEU A 173 16.70 -1.62 0.69
CA LEU A 173 17.33 -2.03 -0.57
C LEU A 173 16.29 -2.09 -1.70
N THR A 174 15.11 -2.65 -1.46
CA THR A 174 14.02 -2.65 -2.45
C THR A 174 13.64 -1.22 -2.85
N LEU A 175 13.50 -0.30 -1.88
CA LEU A 175 13.20 1.09 -2.17
C LEU A 175 14.30 1.76 -3.00
N LEU A 176 15.55 1.49 -2.68
CA LEU A 176 16.70 2.00 -3.43
C LEU A 176 16.68 1.51 -4.87
N VAL A 177 16.47 0.21 -5.11
CA VAL A 177 16.37 -0.36 -6.45
C VAL A 177 15.20 0.25 -7.22
N LEU A 178 14.03 0.39 -6.61
CA LEU A 178 12.86 1.02 -7.23
C LEU A 178 13.15 2.47 -7.63
N THR A 179 13.79 3.23 -6.75
CA THR A 179 14.14 4.64 -7.00
C THR A 179 15.18 4.77 -8.10
N LEU A 180 16.21 3.91 -8.12
CA LEU A 180 17.20 3.88 -9.20
C LEU A 180 16.55 3.54 -10.55
N SER A 181 15.54 2.66 -10.55
CA SER A 181 14.83 2.26 -11.77
C SER A 181 14.01 3.38 -12.43
N LEU A 182 13.71 4.48 -11.73
CA LEU A 182 13.12 5.70 -12.32
C LEU A 182 14.09 6.44 -13.22
N ASN A 183 15.37 6.42 -12.88
CA ASN A 183 16.41 7.21 -13.54
C ASN A 183 17.10 6.42 -14.67
N LEU A 184 16.72 5.16 -14.85
CA LEU A 184 17.18 4.34 -15.95
C LEU A 184 16.19 4.48 -17.13
N PRO A 185 16.69 4.73 -18.35
CA PRO A 185 15.85 4.84 -19.54
C PRO A 185 15.00 3.58 -19.80
#